data_AF-A0AAU9LD08-F1
#
_entry.id   AF-A0AAU9LD08-F1
#
_cell.length_a   1.000
_cell.length_b   1.000
_cell.length_c   1.000
_cell.angle_alpha   90.00
_cell.angle_beta   90.00
_cell.angle_gamma   90.00
#
_symmetry.space_group_name_H-M   'P 1'
#
loop_
_entity.id
_entity.type
_entity.pdbx_description
1 polymer ?
#
loop_
_entity_poly.entity_id
_entity_poly.type
_entity_poly.pdbx_seq_one_letter_code
_entity_poly.pdbx_strand_id
1 'polypeptide(L)'
;MNEEAQDVLRYWFDGDQMETYRLKWFPTQGSIKQQQTDREIAHRFGPLLTQAEAGELNSWRFESPETCVALILVLDQFSRHIYRPLQCCWL
;
A
#
# COMPACT_ATOMS: atom_id res chain seq x y z
N MET A 1 -11.59 -2.11 -16.89
CA MET A 1 -11.49 -1.57 -15.52
C MET A 1 -10.73 -2.60 -14.72
N ASN A 2 -9.50 -2.28 -14.36
CA ASN A 2 -8.64 -3.15 -13.59
C ASN A 2 -9.15 -3.25 -12.14
N GLU A 3 -9.67 -4.42 -11.74
CA GLU A 3 -10.28 -4.63 -10.42
C GLU A 3 -9.27 -4.52 -9.28
N GLU A 4 -8.04 -5.00 -9.48
CA GLU A 4 -6.97 -4.93 -8.47
C GLU A 4 -6.57 -3.48 -8.21
N ALA A 5 -6.42 -2.67 -9.27
CA ALA A 5 -6.15 -1.25 -9.13
C ALA A 5 -7.27 -0.52 -8.38
N GLN A 6 -8.53 -0.91 -8.60
CA GLN A 6 -9.66 -0.37 -7.87
C GLN A 6 -9.66 -0.78 -6.40
N ASP A 7 -9.29 -2.01 -6.07
CA ASP A 7 -9.18 -2.43 -4.67
C ASP A 7 -8.09 -1.64 -3.93
N VAL A 8 -6.95 -1.37 -4.59
CA VAL A 8 -5.89 -0.51 -4.05
C VAL A 8 -6.42 0.90 -3.75
N LEU A 9 -7.10 1.51 -4.71
CA LEU A 9 -7.63 2.88 -4.56
C LEU A 9 -8.70 2.94 -3.46
N ARG A 10 -9.64 1.99 -3.46
CA ARG A 10 -10.67 1.89 -2.42
C ARG A 10 -10.04 1.70 -1.05
N TYR A 11 -9.08 0.78 -0.93
CA TYR A 11 -8.39 0.56 0.33
C TYR A 11 -7.69 1.83 0.82
N TRP A 12 -7.07 2.60 -0.08
CA TRP A 12 -6.29 3.76 0.32
C TRP A 12 -7.12 5.00 0.64
N PHE A 13 -8.20 5.24 -0.12
CA PHE A 13 -8.98 6.48 -0.03
C PHE A 13 -10.32 6.35 0.69
N ASP A 14 -10.93 5.17 0.72
CA ASP A 14 -12.23 5.00 1.36
C ASP A 14 -12.11 4.97 2.89
N GLY A 15 -13.22 5.29 3.56
CA GLY A 15 -13.36 5.29 5.02
C GLY A 15 -13.21 6.68 5.64
N ASP A 16 -12.99 6.69 6.95
CA ASP A 16 -12.80 7.93 7.71
C ASP A 16 -11.44 8.56 7.38
N GLN A 17 -11.47 9.79 6.87
CA GLN A 17 -10.26 10.50 6.41
C GLN A 17 -9.28 10.79 7.55
N MET A 18 -9.77 11.00 8.78
CA MET A 18 -8.92 11.26 9.94
C MET A 18 -8.19 9.98 10.37
N GLU A 19 -8.87 8.84 10.32
CA GLU A 19 -8.28 7.53 10.59
C GLU A 19 -7.28 7.13 9.50
N THR A 20 -7.64 7.28 8.21
CA THR A 20 -6.73 7.06 7.09
C THR A 20 -5.46 7.91 7.20
N TYR A 21 -5.60 9.20 7.52
CA TYR A 21 -4.46 10.08 7.74
C TYR A 21 -3.53 9.57 8.85
N ARG A 22 -4.10 9.15 10.00
CA ARG A 22 -3.34 8.74 11.20
C ARG A 22 -2.79 7.32 11.15
N LEU A 23 -3.28 6.44 10.28
CA LEU A 23 -2.89 5.03 10.24
C LEU A 23 -2.17 4.65 8.94
N LYS A 24 -2.60 5.21 7.81
CA LYS A 24 -2.06 4.87 6.48
C LYS A 24 -1.04 5.92 6.03
N TRP A 25 -1.39 7.21 6.05
CA TRP A 25 -0.52 8.24 5.47
C TRP A 25 0.61 8.67 6.42
N PHE A 26 0.28 8.92 7.68
CA PHE A 26 1.23 9.40 8.70
C PHE A 26 1.05 8.66 10.04
N PRO A 27 1.37 7.36 10.08
CA PRO A 27 1.21 6.57 11.29
C PRO A 27 2.16 6.97 12.41
N THR A 28 1.62 7.03 13.63
CA THR A 28 2.45 7.10 14.84
C THR A 28 3.26 5.81 14.99
N GLN A 29 4.56 5.93 14.81
CA GLN A 29 5.52 4.83 14.84
C GLN A 29 5.48 4.07 16.17
N GLY A 30 5.51 2.74 16.10
CA GLY A 30 5.54 1.87 17.28
C GLY A 30 4.19 1.65 17.98
N SER A 31 3.10 2.28 17.51
CA SER A 31 1.78 2.03 18.07
C SER A 31 1.21 0.66 17.63
N ILE A 32 0.40 0.03 18.48
CA ILE A 32 -0.25 -1.27 18.17
C ILE A 32 -1.10 -1.16 16.91
N LYS A 33 -1.84 -0.05 16.74
CA LYS A 33 -2.67 0.19 15.56
C LYS A 33 -1.83 0.26 14.29
N GLN A 34 -0.70 0.96 14.33
CA GLN A 34 0.23 1.03 13.20
C GLN A 34 0.76 -0.36 12.81
N GLN A 35 1.14 -1.20 13.78
CA GLN A 35 1.58 -2.57 13.51
C GLN A 35 0.45 -3.44 12.93
N GLN A 36 -0.79 -3.24 13.35
CA GLN A 36 -1.95 -3.92 12.79
C GLN A 36 -2.18 -3.52 11.34
N THR A 37 -2.14 -2.21 11.03
CA THR A 37 -2.25 -1.70 9.66
C THR A 37 -1.13 -2.24 8.76
N ASP A 38 0.12 -2.25 9.22
CA ASP A 38 1.24 -2.80 8.45
C ASP A 38 1.03 -4.28 8.11
N ARG A 39 0.59 -5.09 9.08
CA ARG A 39 0.30 -6.53 8.86
C ARG A 39 -0.85 -6.73 7.89
N GLU A 40 -1.89 -5.90 7.97
CA GLU A 40 -3.01 -5.96 7.05
C GLU A 40 -2.55 -5.66 5.61
N ILE A 41 -1.81 -4.56 5.42
CA ILE A 41 -1.28 -4.16 4.10
C ILE A 41 -0.36 -5.25 3.54
N ALA A 42 0.55 -5.80 4.37
CA ALA A 42 1.43 -6.88 3.96
C ALA A 42 0.68 -8.16 3.57
N HIS A 43 -0.37 -8.51 4.31
CA HIS A 43 -1.17 -9.68 4.00
C HIS A 43 -1.98 -9.50 2.71
N ARG A 44 -2.65 -8.36 2.54
CA ARG A 44 -3.55 -8.11 1.40
C ARG A 44 -2.81 -7.78 0.11
N PHE A 45 -1.79 -6.93 0.19
CA PHE A 45 -1.13 -6.35 -0.98
C PHE A 45 0.34 -6.76 -1.15
N GLY A 46 0.87 -7.59 -0.26
CA GLY A 46 2.22 -8.15 -0.41
C GLY A 46 2.46 -8.84 -1.76
N PRO A 47 1.58 -9.76 -2.20
CA PRO A 47 1.72 -10.38 -3.52
C PRO A 47 1.68 -9.36 -4.67
N LEU A 48 0.82 -8.35 -4.57
CA LEU A 48 0.69 -7.29 -5.58
C LEU A 48 1.95 -6.40 -5.65
N LEU A 49 2.57 -6.12 -4.50
CA LEU A 49 3.87 -5.43 -4.46
C LEU A 49 4.95 -6.25 -5.16
N THR A 50 5.03 -7.55 -4.90
CA THR A 50 6.00 -8.43 -5.58
C THR A 50 5.83 -8.42 -7.10
N GLN A 51 4.58 -8.47 -7.59
CA GLN A 51 4.29 -8.36 -9.03
C GLN A 51 4.69 -6.98 -9.59
N ALA A 52 4.39 -5.91 -8.85
CA ALA A 52 4.77 -4.55 -9.24
C ALA A 52 6.29 -4.38 -9.36
N GLU A 53 7.04 -4.91 -8.40
CA GLU A 53 8.51 -4.91 -8.37
C GLU A 53 9.12 -5.75 -9.51
N ALA A 54 8.46 -6.85 -9.88
CA ALA A 54 8.83 -7.66 -11.05
C ALA A 54 8.47 -6.99 -12.40
N GLY A 55 7.75 -5.86 -12.38
CA GLY A 55 7.33 -5.13 -13.57
C GLY A 55 6.09 -5.73 -14.27
N GLU A 56 5.40 -6.67 -13.62
CA GLU A 56 4.22 -7.35 -14.18
C GLU A 56 3.01 -6.40 -14.30
N LEU A 57 2.97 -5.33 -13.51
CA LEU A 57 1.91 -4.31 -13.52
C LEU A 57 2.24 -3.08 -14.39
N ASN A 58 3.24 -3.16 -15.27
CA ASN A 58 3.65 -2.01 -16.09
C ASN A 58 2.56 -1.46 -17.00
N SER A 59 1.57 -2.27 -17.39
CA SER A 59 0.40 -1.84 -18.15
C SER A 59 -0.43 -0.78 -17.45
N TRP A 60 -0.46 -0.77 -16.11
CA TRP A 60 -1.22 0.19 -15.30
C TRP A 60 -0.74 1.62 -15.50
N ARG A 61 0.51 1.81 -15.95
CA ARG A 61 1.05 3.15 -16.26
C ARG A 61 0.33 3.83 -17.42
N PHE A 62 -0.27 3.05 -18.32
CA PHE A 62 -0.78 3.53 -19.59
C PHE A 62 -2.28 3.29 -19.78
N GLU A 63 -2.91 2.43 -18.95
CA GLU A 63 -4.34 2.11 -19.06
C GLU A 63 -5.21 3.32 -18.67
N SER A 64 -4.97 3.94 -17.52
CA SER A 64 -5.69 5.15 -17.07
C SER A 64 -4.93 5.92 -15.99
N PRO A 65 -5.29 7.19 -15.72
CA PRO A 65 -4.73 7.94 -14.59
C PRO A 65 -4.91 7.22 -13.24
N GLU A 66 -6.08 6.60 -13.02
CA GLU A 66 -6.41 5.91 -11.77
C GLU A 66 -5.54 4.67 -11.56
N THR A 67 -5.35 3.85 -12.59
CA THR A 67 -4.48 2.67 -12.53
C THR A 67 -3.02 3.05 -12.32
N CYS A 68 -2.58 4.16 -12.91
CA CYS A 68 -1.24 4.71 -12.66
C CYS A 68 -1.06 5.15 -11.19
N VAL A 69 -2.07 5.82 -10.60
CA VAL A 69 -2.06 6.17 -9.17
C VAL A 69 -2.02 4.91 -8.31
N ALA A 70 -2.82 3.89 -8.62
CA ALA A 70 -2.80 2.63 -7.89
C ALA A 70 -1.40 1.99 -7.88
N LEU A 71 -0.71 1.99 -9.02
CA LEU A 71 0.67 1.49 -9.12
C LEU A 71 1.64 2.27 -8.23
N ILE A 72 1.52 3.61 -8.18
CA ILE A 72 2.33 4.45 -7.29
C ILE A 72 2.07 4.11 -5.82
N LEU A 73 0.80 3.91 -5.43
CA LEU A 73 0.45 3.52 -4.07
C LEU A 73 1.06 2.18 -3.67
N VAL A 74 1.01 1.18 -4.56
CA VAL A 74 1.64 -0.12 -4.30
C VAL A 74 3.15 0.04 -4.12
N LEU A 75 3.83 0.67 -5.07
CA LEU A 75 5.29 0.76 -5.07
C LEU A 75 5.86 1.67 -3.97
N ASP A 76 5.24 2.80 -3.66
CA ASP A 76 5.78 3.78 -2.70
C ASP A 76 5.09 3.75 -1.34
N GLN A 77 3.75 3.68 -1.29
CA GLN A 77 3.05 3.77 -0.01
C GLN A 77 3.01 2.40 0.70
N PHE A 78 2.62 1.33 0.00
CA PHE A 78 2.52 0.00 0.62
C PHE A 78 3.89 -0.58 0.96
N SER A 79 4.91 -0.36 0.13
CA SER A 79 6.28 -0.79 0.44
C SER A 79 6.78 -0.23 1.79
N ARG A 80 6.43 1.01 2.15
CA ARG A 80 6.77 1.62 3.45
C ARG A 80 6.06 0.99 4.65
N HIS A 81 4.93 0.33 4.44
CA HIS A 81 4.24 -0.44 5.47
C HIS A 81 4.78 -1.87 5.53
N ILE A 82 5.02 -2.49 4.38
CA ILE A 82 5.46 -3.88 4.26
C ILE A 82 6.90 -4.05 4.77
N TYR A 83 7.79 -3.12 4.42
CA TYR A 83 9.21 -3.20 4.76
C TYR A 83 9.56 -2.58 6.11
N ARG A 84 8.68 -1.78 6.73
CA ARG A 84 8.95 -1.14 8.02
C ARG A 84 9.16 -2.14 9.17
N PRO A 85 8.34 -3.18 9.37
CA PRO A 85 8.59 -4.19 10.40
C PRO A 85 9.93 -4.91 10.21
N LEU A 86 10.39 -5.05 8.96
CA LEU A 86 11.65 -5.70 8.62
C LEU A 86 12.86 -4.83 8.98
N GLN A 87 12.70 -3.50 9.11
CA GLN A 87 13.78 -2.59 9.51
C GLN A 87 14.20 -2.76 10.98
N CYS A 88 13.32 -3.24 11.87
CA CYS A 88 13.66 -3.47 13.27
C CYS A 88 14.66 -4.63 13.50
N CYS A 89 14.95 -5.47 12.50
CA CYS A 89 15.96 -6.53 12.62
C CYS A 89 17.36 -6.13 12.13
N TRP A 90 17.58 -4.85 11.76
CA TRP A 90 18.87 -4.36 11.26
C TRP A 90 19.62 -3.42 12.23
N LEU A 91 19.25 -3.39 13.52
CA LEU A 91 19.96 -2.68 14.59
C LEU A 91 20.18 -3.58 15.81
#